data_AF-A0A6G7X2G8-F1
#
_entry.id   AF-A0A6G7X2G8-F1
#
_cell.length_a   1.000
_cell.length_b   1.000
_cell.length_c   1.000
_cell.angle_alpha   90.00
_cell.angle_beta   90.00
_cell.angle_gamma   90.00
#
_symmetry.space_group_name_H-M   'P 1'
#
loop_
_entity.id
_entity.type
_entity.pdbx_description
1 polymer ?
#
loop_
_entity_poly.entity_id
_entity_poly.type
_entity_poly.pdbx_seq_one_letter_code
_entity_poly.pdbx_strand_id
1 'polypeptide(L)'
;MKEYIKAAFEQFTFLPKMFDTSTTKVQQCGIWSLVWSSIVYITDQIHHFTVNIAGVSVLFASTVFIVMIADYWTGIRASKKEWIEENPNQRFNPESKKGLRWVIKYVTYIMGFHLVNLMIIETGSLNIGVIENLIDFDITSVFMLLLKTIRLFLMFFVLRWELKSIDENLIRLGHDLKIFDFLDNTISSVTSIFKNKTGIEISDKKKEEKQDDN
;
A
#
# COMPACT_ATOMS: atom_id res chain seq x y z
N MET A 1 6.88 -37.97 46.35
CA MET A 1 7.45 -38.12 44.98
C MET A 1 6.44 -38.70 43.99
N LYS A 2 5.78 -39.83 44.26
CA LYS A 2 4.73 -40.40 43.38
C LYS A 2 3.52 -39.48 43.16
N GLU A 3 3.10 -38.71 44.16
CA GLU A 3 1.95 -37.79 44.04
C GLU A 3 2.24 -36.57 43.16
N TYR A 4 3.43 -35.98 43.25
CA TYR A 4 3.85 -34.86 42.40
C TYR A 4 3.94 -35.24 40.92
N ILE A 5 4.41 -36.46 40.62
CA ILE A 5 4.43 -37.00 39.26
C ILE A 5 2.99 -37.18 38.77
N LYS A 6 2.09 -37.72 39.60
CA LYS A 6 0.69 -37.91 39.22
C LYS A 6 -0.04 -36.59 38.94
N ALA A 7 0.18 -35.55 39.75
CA ALA A 7 -0.38 -34.22 39.54
C ALA A 7 0.17 -33.54 38.25
N ALA A 8 1.46 -33.72 37.96
CA ALA A 8 2.05 -33.23 36.71
C ALA A 8 1.46 -33.93 35.48
N PHE A 9 1.23 -35.25 35.54
CA PHE A 9 0.61 -36.00 34.45
C PHE A 9 -0.91 -35.75 34.31
N GLU A 10 -1.59 -35.37 35.38
CA GLU A 10 -3.00 -34.97 35.33
C GLU A 10 -3.21 -33.76 34.44
N GLN A 11 -2.28 -32.80 34.46
CA GLN A 11 -2.30 -31.64 33.57
C GLN A 11 -2.12 -32.02 32.10
N PHE A 12 -1.56 -33.18 31.79
CA PHE A 12 -1.34 -33.69 30.43
C PHE A 12 -2.45 -34.62 29.92
N THR A 13 -3.52 -34.84 30.70
CA THR A 13 -4.64 -35.71 30.33
C THR A 13 -5.44 -35.23 29.12
N PHE A 14 -5.23 -33.98 28.68
CA PHE A 14 -5.80 -33.42 27.46
C PHE A 14 -5.02 -33.83 26.19
N LEU A 15 -3.73 -34.19 26.28
CA LEU A 15 -2.91 -34.57 25.12
C LEU A 15 -3.53 -35.72 24.31
N PRO A 16 -3.95 -36.85 24.92
CA PRO A 16 -4.58 -37.94 24.16
C PRO A 16 -5.86 -37.49 23.44
N LYS A 17 -6.63 -36.60 24.06
CA LYS A 17 -7.87 -36.05 23.49
C LYS A 17 -7.61 -35.06 22.34
N MET A 18 -6.45 -34.40 22.32
CA MET A 18 -6.03 -33.54 21.20
C MET A 18 -5.53 -34.33 19.99
N PHE A 19 -5.04 -35.56 20.19
CA PHE A 19 -4.58 -36.43 19.10
C PHE A 19 -5.64 -37.43 18.61
N ASP A 20 -6.86 -37.36 19.13
CA ASP A 20 -7.97 -38.15 18.63
C ASP A 20 -8.51 -37.58 17.31
N THR A 21 -7.90 -38.04 16.21
CA THR A 21 -8.24 -37.65 14.84
C THR A 21 -9.61 -38.17 14.39
N SER A 22 -10.27 -39.03 15.18
CA SER A 22 -11.64 -39.49 14.91
C SER A 22 -12.69 -38.45 15.31
N THR A 23 -12.34 -37.52 16.20
CA THR A 23 -13.25 -36.49 16.68
C THR A 23 -13.32 -35.30 15.71
N THR A 24 -14.54 -34.93 15.28
CA THR A 24 -14.80 -33.82 14.33
C THR A 24 -14.20 -32.47 14.77
N LYS A 25 -14.15 -32.20 16.08
CA LYS A 25 -13.54 -30.98 16.63
C LYS A 25 -12.03 -30.92 16.39
N VAL A 26 -11.32 -32.04 16.55
CA VAL A 26 -9.86 -32.12 16.33
C VAL A 26 -9.55 -31.95 14.84
N GLN A 27 -10.36 -32.54 13.96
CA GLN A 27 -10.25 -32.35 12.51
C GLN A 27 -10.47 -30.88 12.10
N GLN A 28 -11.49 -30.22 12.65
CA GLN A 28 -11.73 -28.79 12.41
C GLN A 28 -10.57 -27.93 12.91
N CYS A 29 -10.07 -28.19 14.12
CA CYS A 29 -8.89 -27.50 14.66
C CYS A 29 -7.64 -27.76 13.81
N GLY A 30 -7.45 -28.96 13.27
CA GLY A 30 -6.36 -29.29 12.35
C GLY A 30 -6.43 -28.51 11.03
N ILE A 31 -7.63 -28.40 10.44
CA ILE A 31 -7.87 -27.58 9.24
C ILE A 31 -7.57 -26.11 9.54
N TRP A 32 -8.10 -25.57 10.64
CA TRP A 32 -7.84 -24.19 11.05
C TRP A 32 -6.36 -23.94 11.35
N SER A 33 -5.67 -24.90 11.98
CA SER A 33 -4.23 -24.83 12.23
C SER A 33 -3.44 -24.79 10.93
N LEU A 34 -3.83 -25.58 9.92
CA LEU A 34 -3.21 -25.56 8.60
C LEU A 34 -3.42 -24.21 7.92
N VAL A 35 -4.66 -23.72 7.88
CA VAL A 35 -4.99 -22.39 7.32
C VAL A 35 -4.18 -21.29 7.98
N TRP A 36 -4.10 -21.29 9.32
CA TRP A 36 -3.36 -20.27 10.05
C TRP A 36 -1.86 -20.37 9.87
N SER A 37 -1.32 -21.59 9.84
CA SER A 37 0.10 -21.82 9.53
C SER A 37 0.45 -21.35 8.11
N SER A 38 -0.42 -21.60 7.13
CA SER A 38 -0.25 -21.10 5.76
C SER A 38 -0.29 -19.57 5.69
N ILE A 39 -1.21 -18.93 6.41
CA ILE A 39 -1.30 -17.46 6.45
C ILE A 39 -0.04 -16.86 7.10
N VAL A 40 0.42 -17.42 8.21
CA VAL A 40 1.67 -16.97 8.87
C VAL A 40 2.85 -17.14 7.94
N TYR A 41 2.99 -18.29 7.28
CA TYR A 41 4.08 -18.53 6.32
C TYR A 41 4.05 -17.54 5.15
N ILE A 42 2.89 -17.32 4.54
CA ILE A 42 2.74 -16.35 3.43
C ILE A 42 3.09 -14.94 3.91
N THR A 43 2.62 -14.56 5.11
CA THR A 43 2.90 -13.24 5.69
C THR A 43 4.39 -13.05 5.97
N ASP A 44 5.06 -14.08 6.48
CA ASP A 44 6.51 -14.06 6.72
C ASP A 44 7.31 -13.93 5.42
N GLN A 45 6.92 -14.66 4.36
CA GLN A 45 7.54 -14.52 3.04
C GLN A 45 7.31 -13.13 2.44
N ILE A 46 6.10 -12.58 2.58
CA ILE A 46 5.78 -11.21 2.17
C ILE A 46 6.62 -10.22 2.97
N HIS A 47 6.76 -10.40 4.28
CA HIS A 47 7.57 -9.55 5.15
C HIS A 47 9.04 -9.57 4.72
N HIS A 48 9.61 -10.76 4.54
CA HIS A 48 10.98 -10.95 4.07
C HIS A 48 11.21 -10.28 2.71
N PHE A 49 10.30 -10.50 1.75
CA PHE A 49 10.37 -9.84 0.45
C PHE A 49 10.27 -8.31 0.58
N THR A 50 9.33 -7.81 1.38
CA THR A 50 9.06 -6.37 1.48
C THR A 50 10.19 -5.62 2.19
N VAL A 51 10.70 -6.15 3.30
CA VAL A 51 11.71 -5.50 4.14
C VAL A 51 13.12 -5.76 3.63
N ASN A 52 13.48 -7.03 3.37
CA ASN A 52 14.87 -7.39 3.10
C ASN A 52 15.22 -7.27 1.62
N ILE A 53 14.25 -7.51 0.71
CA ILE A 53 14.49 -7.44 -0.73
C ILE A 53 14.08 -6.07 -1.26
N ALA A 54 12.80 -5.71 -1.15
CA ALA A 54 12.27 -4.46 -1.67
C ALA A 54 12.74 -3.23 -0.85
N GLY A 55 13.08 -3.40 0.42
CA GLY A 55 13.46 -2.28 1.29
C GLY A 55 12.32 -1.29 1.54
N VAL A 56 11.08 -1.73 1.36
CA VAL A 56 9.85 -0.95 1.53
C VAL A 56 9.30 -1.20 2.93
N SER A 57 8.68 -0.17 3.52
CA SER A 57 7.98 -0.37 4.79
C SER A 57 6.79 -1.30 4.58
N VAL A 58 6.67 -2.35 5.39
CA VAL A 58 5.52 -3.28 5.39
C VAL A 58 4.23 -2.50 5.54
N LEU A 59 4.22 -1.50 6.43
CA LEU A 59 3.05 -0.65 6.65
C LEU A 59 2.63 0.07 5.36
N PHE A 60 3.59 0.58 4.58
CA PHE A 60 3.28 1.23 3.31
C PHE A 60 2.78 0.23 2.26
N ALA A 61 3.44 -0.91 2.11
CA ALA A 61 3.02 -1.95 1.18
C ALA A 61 1.59 -2.44 1.49
N SER A 62 1.29 -2.71 2.77
CA SER A 62 -0.05 -3.06 3.22
C SER A 62 -1.07 -1.96 2.98
N THR A 63 -0.71 -0.69 3.23
CA THR A 63 -1.61 0.45 2.98
C THR A 63 -1.93 0.58 1.50
N VAL A 64 -0.94 0.56 0.62
CA VAL A 64 -1.14 0.61 -0.84
C VAL A 64 -1.99 -0.56 -1.32
N PHE A 65 -1.75 -1.76 -0.79
CA PHE A 65 -2.54 -2.94 -1.12
C PHE A 65 -4.02 -2.76 -0.76
N ILE A 66 -4.32 -2.27 0.44
CA ILE A 66 -5.69 -2.00 0.89
C ILE A 66 -6.36 -0.95 -0.01
N VAL A 67 -5.66 0.15 -0.31
CA VAL A 67 -6.16 1.22 -1.19
C VAL A 67 -6.45 0.66 -2.59
N MET A 68 -5.57 -0.16 -3.16
CA MET A 68 -5.81 -0.76 -4.48
C MET A 68 -6.99 -1.74 -4.51
N ILE A 69 -7.21 -2.51 -3.43
CA ILE A 69 -8.39 -3.36 -3.32
C ILE A 69 -9.65 -2.50 -3.28
N ALA A 70 -9.63 -1.41 -2.50
CA ALA A 70 -10.74 -0.48 -2.43
C ALA A 70 -11.03 0.12 -3.82
N ASP A 71 -10.01 0.60 -4.53
CA ASP A 71 -10.10 1.11 -5.91
C ASP A 71 -10.73 0.09 -6.86
N TYR A 72 -10.23 -1.15 -6.83
CA TYR A 72 -10.76 -2.25 -7.62
C TYR A 72 -12.24 -2.53 -7.32
N TRP A 73 -12.62 -2.59 -6.05
CA TRP A 73 -14.01 -2.83 -5.62
C TRP A 73 -14.93 -1.68 -6.03
N THR A 74 -14.53 -0.44 -5.81
CA THR A 74 -15.31 0.75 -6.21
C THR A 74 -15.43 0.82 -7.72
N GLY A 75 -14.37 0.51 -8.46
CA GLY A 75 -14.35 0.52 -9.93
C GLY A 75 -15.24 -0.55 -10.56
N ILE A 76 -15.28 -1.77 -10.00
CA ILE A 76 -16.23 -2.81 -10.45
C ILE A 76 -17.67 -2.37 -10.22
N ARG A 77 -17.96 -1.84 -9.03
CA ARG A 77 -19.32 -1.40 -8.69
C ARG A 77 -19.77 -0.26 -9.60
N ALA A 78 -18.92 0.75 -9.82
CA ALA A 78 -19.20 1.86 -10.73
C ALA A 78 -19.48 1.34 -12.15
N SER A 79 -18.59 0.50 -12.68
CA SER A 79 -18.75 -0.07 -14.02
C SER A 79 -19.99 -0.95 -14.15
N LYS A 80 -20.41 -1.64 -13.07
CA LYS A 80 -21.64 -2.43 -13.07
C LYS A 80 -22.89 -1.54 -13.09
N LYS A 81 -22.88 -0.43 -12.35
CA LYS A 81 -23.99 0.54 -12.31
C LYS A 81 -24.20 1.16 -13.69
N GLU A 82 -23.12 1.68 -14.31
CA GLU A 82 -23.13 2.25 -15.65
C GLU A 82 -23.66 1.24 -16.69
N TRP A 83 -23.20 -0.01 -16.64
CA TRP A 83 -23.66 -1.04 -17.57
C TRP A 83 -25.15 -1.36 -17.44
N ILE A 84 -25.69 -1.38 -16.21
CA ILE A 84 -27.12 -1.63 -15.97
C ILE A 84 -27.97 -0.45 -16.45
N GLU A 85 -27.48 0.78 -16.30
CA GLU A 85 -28.13 1.99 -16.81
C GLU A 85 -28.16 2.02 -18.34
N GLU A 86 -27.07 1.64 -19.00
CA GLU A 86 -26.97 1.61 -20.46
C GLU A 86 -27.67 0.40 -21.11
N ASN A 87 -27.71 -0.75 -20.41
CA ASN A 87 -28.22 -2.02 -20.95
C ASN A 87 -29.18 -2.72 -19.96
N PRO A 88 -30.39 -2.20 -19.73
CA PRO A 88 -31.29 -2.64 -18.65
C PRO A 88 -31.76 -4.10 -18.75
N ASN A 89 -31.69 -4.71 -19.94
CA ASN A 89 -32.16 -6.08 -20.19
C ASN A 89 -31.03 -7.09 -20.45
N GLN A 90 -29.76 -6.68 -20.35
CA GLN A 90 -28.63 -7.58 -20.57
C GLN A 90 -27.96 -7.95 -19.24
N ARG A 91 -27.55 -9.21 -19.10
CA ARG A 91 -26.73 -9.62 -17.95
C ARG A 91 -25.37 -8.94 -18.07
N PHE A 92 -24.90 -8.37 -16.97
CA PHE A 92 -23.56 -7.81 -16.86
C PHE A 92 -22.53 -8.85 -17.31
N ASN A 93 -21.75 -8.53 -18.34
CA ASN A 93 -20.65 -9.36 -18.79
C ASN A 93 -19.34 -8.82 -18.19
N PRO A 94 -18.82 -9.41 -17.11
CA PRO A 94 -17.56 -8.99 -16.51
C PRO A 94 -16.37 -9.48 -17.35
N GLU A 95 -16.21 -9.01 -18.59
CA GLU A 95 -14.98 -9.25 -19.36
C GLU A 95 -13.85 -8.38 -18.81
N SER A 96 -13.30 -8.78 -17.65
CA SER A 96 -12.48 -7.90 -16.83
C SER A 96 -10.99 -8.22 -16.93
N LYS A 97 -10.35 -7.77 -18.02
CA LYS A 97 -8.90 -7.44 -17.98
C LYS A 97 -8.59 -6.36 -16.93
N LYS A 98 -9.61 -5.67 -16.40
CA LYS A 98 -9.51 -4.68 -15.33
C LYS A 98 -9.04 -5.31 -13.99
N GLY A 99 -9.34 -6.60 -13.74
CA GLY A 99 -8.90 -7.31 -12.54
C GLY A 99 -7.39 -7.55 -12.44
N LEU A 100 -6.67 -7.69 -13.55
CA LEU A 100 -5.22 -7.88 -13.51
C LEU A 100 -4.47 -6.53 -13.39
N ARG A 101 -5.10 -5.43 -13.78
CA ARG A 101 -4.47 -4.11 -13.82
C ARG A 101 -4.00 -3.63 -12.44
N TRP A 102 -4.79 -3.86 -11.38
CA TRP A 102 -4.40 -3.45 -10.03
C TRP A 102 -3.18 -4.23 -9.52
N VAL A 103 -3.07 -5.53 -9.86
CA VAL A 103 -1.91 -6.36 -9.51
C VAL A 103 -0.66 -5.81 -10.17
N ILE A 104 -0.74 -5.46 -11.45
CA ILE A 104 0.38 -4.85 -12.18
C ILE A 104 0.78 -3.52 -11.55
N LYS A 105 -0.19 -2.63 -11.26
CA LYS A 105 0.08 -1.36 -10.55
C LYS A 105 0.82 -1.59 -9.23
N TYR A 106 0.32 -2.53 -8.42
CA TYR A 106 0.91 -2.87 -7.13
C TYR A 106 2.37 -3.28 -7.28
N VAL A 107 2.64 -4.25 -8.15
CA VAL A 107 4.01 -4.75 -8.41
C VAL A 107 4.91 -3.62 -8.92
N THR A 108 4.42 -2.77 -9.83
CA THR A 108 5.18 -1.62 -10.34
C THR A 108 5.56 -0.64 -9.23
N TYR A 109 4.66 -0.35 -8.29
CA TYR A 109 4.99 0.51 -7.16
C TYR A 109 6.04 -0.11 -6.25
N ILE A 110 5.86 -1.37 -5.86
CA ILE A 110 6.86 -2.06 -5.01
C ILE A 110 8.23 -2.11 -5.69
N MET A 111 8.29 -2.43 -6.98
CA MET A 111 9.53 -2.41 -7.76
C MET A 111 10.14 -1.01 -7.88
N GLY A 112 9.33 0.03 -8.08
CA GLY A 112 9.79 1.42 -8.11
C GLY A 112 10.45 1.84 -6.80
N PHE A 113 9.83 1.50 -5.66
CA PHE A 113 10.45 1.78 -4.36
C PHE A 113 11.68 0.93 -4.08
N HIS A 114 11.73 -0.30 -4.59
CA HIS A 114 12.95 -1.12 -4.53
C HIS A 114 14.12 -0.45 -5.25
N LEU A 115 13.91 0.09 -6.45
CA LEU A 115 14.94 0.83 -7.18
C LEU A 115 15.42 2.07 -6.42
N VAL A 116 14.49 2.84 -5.84
CA VAL A 116 14.85 4.00 -5.00
C VAL A 116 15.67 3.55 -3.78
N ASN A 117 15.32 2.43 -3.16
CA ASN A 117 16.06 1.91 -2.02
C ASN A 117 17.46 1.40 -2.41
N LEU A 118 17.61 0.76 -3.57
CA LEU A 118 18.90 0.38 -4.11
C LEU A 118 19.79 1.60 -4.36
N MET A 119 19.26 2.69 -4.92
CA MET A 119 20.01 3.93 -5.11
C MET A 119 20.48 4.54 -3.77
N ILE A 120 19.66 4.46 -2.72
CA ILE A 120 20.05 4.92 -1.38
C ILE A 120 21.21 4.10 -0.83
N ILE A 121 21.15 2.76 -0.94
CA ILE A 121 22.21 1.86 -0.48
C ILE A 121 23.50 2.11 -1.26
N GLU A 122 23.41 2.18 -2.58
CA GLU A 122 24.57 2.45 -3.45
C GLU A 122 25.22 3.78 -3.08
N THR A 123 24.42 4.85 -2.91
CA THR A 123 24.91 6.17 -2.52
C THR A 123 25.62 6.15 -1.17
N GLY A 124 25.10 5.40 -0.19
CA GLY A 124 25.77 5.23 1.10
C GLY A 124 27.06 4.41 1.04
N SER A 125 27.23 3.59 0.00
CA SER A 125 28.43 2.79 -0.23
C SER A 125 29.49 3.51 -1.07
N LEU A 126 29.12 4.61 -1.75
CA LEU A 126 30.06 5.42 -2.50
C LEU A 126 31.07 6.05 -1.54
N ASN A 127 32.34 5.63 -1.65
CA ASN A 127 33.42 6.18 -0.85
C ASN A 127 33.87 7.53 -1.44
N ILE A 128 33.07 8.57 -1.21
CA ILE A 128 33.30 9.96 -1.66
C ILE A 128 34.34 10.66 -0.75
N GLY A 129 35.07 9.91 0.08
CA GLY A 129 36.01 10.44 1.09
C GLY A 129 37.11 11.34 0.52
N VAL A 130 37.44 11.26 -0.77
CA VAL A 130 38.39 12.20 -1.39
C VAL A 130 37.81 13.62 -1.55
N ILE A 131 36.51 13.73 -1.82
CA ILE A 131 35.83 15.02 -2.03
C ILE A 131 35.41 15.62 -0.69
N GLU A 132 34.94 14.81 0.26
CA GLU A 132 34.51 15.27 1.58
C GLU A 132 35.64 15.91 2.38
N ASN A 133 36.85 15.34 2.32
CA ASN A 133 38.04 15.89 2.96
C ASN A 133 38.52 17.21 2.32
N LEU A 134 38.09 17.51 1.09
CA LEU A 134 38.52 18.69 0.33
C LEU A 134 37.61 19.89 0.55
N ILE A 135 36.33 19.65 0.90
CA ILE A 135 35.29 20.68 1.02
C ILE A 135 34.80 20.82 2.48
N ASP A 136 35.28 19.97 3.40
CA ASP A 136 34.84 19.89 4.81
C ASP A 136 33.31 19.84 4.94
N PHE A 137 32.68 19.14 3.99
CA PHE A 137 31.24 19.07 3.85
C PHE A 137 30.82 17.64 3.50
N ASP A 138 29.92 17.08 4.31
CA ASP A 138 29.42 15.72 4.16
C ASP A 138 28.37 15.64 3.03
N ILE A 139 28.88 15.57 1.80
CA ILE A 139 28.08 15.47 0.58
C ILE A 139 27.25 14.18 0.60
N THR A 140 27.80 13.07 1.12
CA THR A 140 27.11 11.78 1.16
C THR A 140 25.85 11.85 2.01
N SER A 141 25.91 12.47 3.19
CA SER A 141 24.74 12.68 4.04
C SER A 141 23.68 13.56 3.40
N VAL A 142 24.07 14.62 2.67
CA VAL A 142 23.12 15.49 1.96
C VAL A 142 22.40 14.74 0.84
N PHE A 143 23.14 13.99 0.02
CA PHE A 143 22.54 13.15 -1.02
C PHE A 143 21.62 12.07 -0.45
N MET A 144 22.02 11.41 0.64
CA MET A 144 21.18 10.45 1.34
C MET A 144 19.88 11.09 1.86
N LEU A 145 19.95 12.29 2.45
CA LEU A 145 18.78 13.03 2.92
C LEU A 145 17.84 13.35 1.76
N LEU A 146 18.39 13.80 0.63
CA LEU A 146 17.62 14.11 -0.57
C LEU A 146 16.90 12.86 -1.12
N LEU A 147 17.59 11.73 -1.25
CA LEU A 147 16.99 10.48 -1.73
C LEU A 147 15.92 9.93 -0.77
N LYS A 148 16.15 10.01 0.55
CA LYS A 148 15.13 9.65 1.56
C LYS A 148 13.91 10.55 1.48
N THR A 149 14.09 11.83 1.20
CA THR A 149 13.01 12.80 1.03
C THR A 149 12.20 12.51 -0.23
N ILE A 150 12.88 12.23 -1.36
CA ILE A 150 12.22 11.80 -2.61
C ILE A 150 11.42 10.52 -2.37
N ARG A 151 11.99 9.53 -1.67
CA ARG A 151 11.28 8.29 -1.31
C ARG A 151 10.00 8.59 -0.54
N LEU A 152 10.06 9.43 0.49
CA LEU A 152 8.89 9.80 1.29
C LEU A 152 7.84 10.55 0.46
N PHE A 153 8.28 11.48 -0.40
CA PHE A 153 7.40 12.19 -1.33
C PHE A 153 6.68 11.22 -2.28
N LEU A 154 7.40 10.28 -2.88
CA LEU A 154 6.83 9.27 -3.77
C LEU A 154 5.79 8.40 -3.05
N MET A 155 6.03 8.05 -1.78
CA MET A 155 5.05 7.30 -0.97
C MET A 155 3.72 8.06 -0.85
N PHE A 156 3.77 9.35 -0.48
CA PHE A 156 2.56 10.18 -0.40
C PHE A 156 1.92 10.41 -1.76
N PHE A 157 2.73 10.61 -2.81
CA PHE A 157 2.25 10.83 -4.16
C PHE A 157 1.45 9.63 -4.68
N VAL A 158 1.98 8.41 -4.52
CA VAL A 158 1.29 7.17 -4.90
C VAL A 158 -0.01 7.00 -4.11
N LEU A 159 0.00 7.22 -2.80
CA LEU A 159 -1.20 7.12 -1.98
C LEU A 159 -2.27 8.13 -2.39
N ARG A 160 -1.87 9.39 -2.64
CA ARG A 160 -2.79 10.44 -3.13
C ARG A 160 -3.41 10.03 -4.46
N TRP A 161 -2.60 9.52 -5.39
CA TRP A 161 -3.05 9.11 -6.72
C TRP A 161 -4.11 8.01 -6.65
N GLU A 162 -3.84 6.96 -5.87
CA GLU A 162 -4.77 5.82 -5.76
C GLU A 162 -6.03 6.19 -4.98
N LEU A 163 -5.92 7.00 -3.92
CA LEU A 163 -7.10 7.52 -3.23
C LEU A 163 -7.96 8.40 -4.17
N LYS A 164 -7.36 9.20 -5.06
CA LYS A 164 -8.12 10.01 -6.03
C LYS A 164 -8.89 9.13 -7.02
N SER A 165 -8.29 8.03 -7.46
CA SER A 165 -8.99 7.03 -8.30
C SER A 165 -10.22 6.45 -7.60
N ILE A 166 -10.13 6.18 -6.29
CA ILE A 166 -11.27 5.74 -5.48
C ILE A 166 -12.38 6.79 -5.47
N ASP A 167 -12.01 8.06 -5.26
CA ASP A 167 -12.97 9.17 -5.20
C ASP A 167 -13.73 9.33 -6.53
N GLU A 168 -13.02 9.31 -7.66
CA GLU A 168 -13.62 9.32 -8.99
C GLU A 168 -14.61 8.15 -9.20
N ASN A 169 -14.27 6.96 -8.71
CA ASN A 169 -15.17 5.80 -8.77
C ASN A 169 -16.39 5.95 -7.84
N LEU A 170 -16.24 6.60 -6.68
CA LEU A 170 -17.33 6.84 -5.73
C LEU A 170 -18.29 7.93 -6.22
N ILE A 171 -17.78 8.96 -6.90
CA ILE A 171 -18.59 9.98 -7.59
C ILE A 171 -19.47 9.32 -8.65
N ARG A 172 -18.94 8.39 -9.46
CA ARG A 172 -19.74 7.61 -10.44
C ARG A 172 -20.83 6.77 -9.77
N LEU A 173 -20.59 6.29 -8.55
CA LEU A 173 -21.59 5.59 -7.75
C LEU A 173 -22.67 6.51 -7.18
N GLY A 174 -22.47 7.83 -7.20
CA GLY A 174 -23.37 8.83 -6.62
C GLY A 174 -23.05 9.18 -5.17
N HIS A 175 -21.85 8.81 -4.70
CA HIS A 175 -21.34 9.23 -3.40
C HIS A 175 -20.41 10.44 -3.60
N ASP A 176 -20.81 11.60 -3.10
CA ASP A 176 -19.93 12.78 -3.01
C ASP A 176 -19.13 12.70 -1.71
N LEU A 177 -17.92 12.14 -1.79
CA LEU A 177 -17.01 12.09 -0.66
C LEU A 177 -16.05 13.28 -0.71
N LYS A 178 -16.39 14.33 0.02
CA LYS A 178 -15.56 15.54 0.23
C LYS A 178 -14.22 15.30 0.96
N ILE A 179 -13.74 14.07 1.04
CA ILE A 179 -12.46 13.70 1.66
C ILE A 179 -11.31 14.35 0.91
N PHE A 180 -11.43 14.48 -0.42
CA PHE A 180 -10.44 15.14 -1.25
C PHE A 180 -10.51 16.66 -1.21
N ASP A 181 -11.69 17.25 -1.14
CA ASP A 181 -11.84 18.68 -0.85
C ASP A 181 -11.16 19.05 0.48
N PHE A 182 -11.22 18.17 1.48
CA PHE A 182 -10.54 18.38 2.77
C PHE A 182 -9.01 18.27 2.65
N LEU A 183 -8.48 17.30 1.91
CA LEU A 183 -7.04 17.15 1.69
C LEU A 183 -6.47 18.25 0.79
N ASP A 184 -7.18 18.63 -0.28
CA ASP A 184 -6.81 19.74 -1.15
C ASP A 184 -6.88 21.08 -0.40
N ASN A 185 -7.85 21.26 0.50
CA ASN A 185 -7.88 22.41 1.41
C ASN A 185 -6.72 22.40 2.40
N THR A 186 -6.30 21.24 2.89
CA THR A 186 -5.15 21.12 3.81
C THR A 186 -3.83 21.40 3.07
N ILE A 187 -3.65 20.86 1.88
CA ILE A 187 -2.48 21.11 1.03
C ILE A 187 -2.45 22.57 0.57
N SER A 188 -3.59 23.14 0.18
CA SER A 188 -3.73 24.58 -0.13
C SER A 188 -3.41 25.45 1.09
N SER A 189 -3.85 25.05 2.28
CA SER A 189 -3.52 25.74 3.53
C SER A 189 -2.02 25.68 3.85
N VAL A 190 -1.38 24.52 3.67
CA VAL A 190 0.07 24.38 3.85
C VAL A 190 0.83 25.17 2.78
N THR A 191 0.40 25.09 1.52
CA THR A 191 1.01 25.79 0.38
C THR A 191 0.85 27.30 0.52
N SER A 192 -0.28 27.79 1.02
CA SER A 192 -0.50 29.21 1.33
C SER A 192 0.31 29.68 2.53
N ILE A 193 0.52 28.85 3.55
CA ILE A 193 1.46 29.15 4.65
C ILE A 193 2.90 29.23 4.13
N PHE A 194 3.32 28.33 3.23
CA PHE A 194 4.62 28.40 2.57
C PHE A 194 4.72 29.62 1.67
N LYS A 195 3.73 29.88 0.81
CA LYS A 195 3.66 31.04 -0.11
C LYS A 195 3.70 32.36 0.66
N ASN A 196 2.98 32.47 1.77
CA ASN A 196 2.98 33.66 2.63
C ASN A 196 4.30 33.87 3.39
N LYS A 197 5.11 32.81 3.59
CA LYS A 197 6.43 32.90 4.25
C LYS A 197 7.60 33.03 3.26
N THR A 198 7.49 32.50 2.05
CA THR A 198 8.58 32.48 1.06
C THR A 198 8.39 33.47 -0.09
N GLY A 199 7.19 34.02 -0.29
CA GLY A 199 6.89 34.98 -1.35
C GLY A 199 6.94 34.41 -2.78
N ILE A 200 7.08 33.08 -2.94
CA ILE A 200 7.20 32.45 -4.25
C ILE A 200 5.80 32.12 -4.79
N GLU A 201 5.38 32.84 -5.83
CA GLU A 201 4.19 32.51 -6.60
C GLU A 201 4.46 31.32 -7.52
N ILE A 202 3.95 30.14 -7.16
CA ILE A 202 3.83 29.04 -8.11
C ILE A 202 2.61 29.35 -8.98
N SER A 203 2.85 29.93 -10.15
CA SER A 203 1.79 30.21 -11.13
C SER A 203 1.34 28.90 -11.77
N ASP A 204 0.16 28.41 -11.40
CA ASP A 204 -0.56 27.42 -12.19
C ASP A 204 -0.98 28.08 -13.51
N LYS A 205 -0.26 27.79 -14.59
CA LYS A 205 -0.73 28.08 -15.94
C LYS A 205 -1.93 27.18 -16.25
N LYS A 206 -3.13 27.63 -15.88
CA LYS A 206 -4.35 27.28 -16.62
C LYS A 206 -4.17 27.78 -18.06
N LYS A 207 -3.93 26.88 -19.00
CA LYS A 207 -4.28 27.12 -20.39
C LYS A 207 -5.77 26.85 -20.54
N GLU A 208 -6.57 27.86 -20.23
CA GLU A 208 -7.82 28.12 -20.92
C GLU A 208 -7.47 28.60 -22.32
N GLU A 209 -7.86 27.83 -23.34
CA GLU A 209 -8.05 28.24 -24.74
C GLU A 209 -8.54 26.99 -25.48
N LYS A 210 -9.69 26.90 -26.14
CA LYS A 210 -10.86 27.75 -26.34
C LYS A 210 -11.94 26.79 -26.86
N GLN A 211 -13.13 26.86 -26.28
CA GLN A 211 -14.35 26.35 -26.88
C GLN A 211 -14.96 27.53 -27.62
N ASP A 212 -14.80 27.58 -28.94
CA ASP A 212 -15.60 28.43 -29.82
C ASP A 212 -16.29 27.48 -30.80
N ASP A 213 -17.56 27.18 -30.49
CA ASP A 213 -18.53 26.66 -31.43
C ASP A 213 -19.01 27.81 -32.33
N ASN A 214 -18.75 27.69 -33.63
CA ASN A 214 -19.61 28.12 -34.74
C ASN A 214 -19.16 27.39 -36.02
#